data_AF-A0AAX1EFN4-F1
#
_entry.id   AF-A0AAX1EFN4-F1
#
_cell.length_a   1.000
_cell.length_b   1.000
_cell.length_c   1.000
_cell.angle_alpha   90.00
_cell.angle_beta   90.00
_cell.angle_gamma   90.00
#
_symmetry.space_group_name_H-M   'P 1'
#
loop_
_entity.id
_entity.type
_entity.pdbx_description
1 polymer ?
#
loop_
_entity_poly.entity_id
_entity_poly.type
_entity_poly.pdbx_seq_one_letter_code
_entity_poly.pdbx_strand_id
1 'polypeptide(L)'
;MKVDKIIEYIEDFIANKLNKKSDIESLEFHLYVIKSILKESKVGGTEENIAKIHEALHYIEGIKIQTKPSFFSDGKLTTMEELLLSHGEVLLPEHDKSFLPLTVLHYNPAPLPEKHHKIFGTIHASLRFYFKEHLQYERDESNLKSNKFPKAAWSFSYLPEEDEEEILNQPIGKWQNLLMMLSDTPKKAYVDFTRDTSILGMVGKTEKDVDRLLDYLIFLSDYKEEDKAMLMGWLQNNGGQENNRFIDLLLMSGEYTHGVLTDNCYSQCLLMDWCIENGKIVFNCDVISYTVQINGELKANDKGSLIVIEPEEMKTRSTPILRFQAKIQLELTEDNLLVKPTMVNLNVTSFTNDLFLPEKKPTVTSTL
;
A
#
# COMPACT_ATOMS: atom_id res chain seq x y z
N MET A 1 16.61 12.99 -17.41
CA MET A 1 18.06 13.24 -17.13
C MET A 1 18.51 12.69 -15.77
N LYS A 2 17.59 12.16 -14.94
CA LYS A 2 17.90 11.48 -13.67
C LYS A 2 18.30 10.02 -13.92
N VAL A 3 17.50 9.32 -14.72
CA VAL A 3 17.70 7.91 -15.10
C VAL A 3 18.98 7.69 -15.93
N ASP A 4 19.31 8.63 -16.82
CA ASP A 4 20.51 8.53 -17.68
C ASP A 4 21.79 8.36 -16.88
N LYS A 5 21.93 9.07 -15.74
CA LYS A 5 23.10 8.96 -14.86
C LYS A 5 23.25 7.57 -14.25
N ILE A 6 22.13 6.92 -13.92
CA ILE A 6 22.13 5.56 -13.37
C ILE A 6 22.49 4.56 -14.47
N ILE A 7 21.95 4.75 -15.68
CA ILE A 7 22.30 3.93 -16.85
C ILE A 7 23.79 4.07 -17.16
N GLU A 8 24.34 5.28 -17.19
CA GLU A 8 25.77 5.54 -17.41
C GLU A 8 26.64 4.87 -16.35
N TYR A 9 26.23 4.92 -15.07
CA TYR A 9 26.92 4.20 -13.99
C TYR A 9 26.95 2.69 -14.23
N ILE A 10 25.83 2.10 -14.65
CA ILE A 10 25.75 0.68 -14.97
C ILE A 10 26.64 0.35 -16.19
N GLU A 11 26.60 1.18 -17.23
CA GLU A 11 27.40 0.99 -18.44
C GLU A 11 28.90 1.08 -18.19
N ASP A 12 29.36 2.05 -17.39
CA ASP A 12 30.76 2.16 -16.95
C ASP A 12 31.17 0.93 -16.14
N PHE A 13 30.29 0.46 -15.25
CA PHE A 13 30.57 -0.73 -14.45
C PHE A 13 30.76 -1.97 -15.33
N ILE A 14 29.87 -2.16 -16.32
CA ILE A 14 29.95 -3.26 -17.30
C ILE A 14 31.21 -3.17 -18.15
N ALA A 15 31.51 -2.00 -18.71
CA ALA A 15 32.62 -1.84 -19.65
C ALA A 15 34.00 -1.92 -18.97
N ASN A 16 34.12 -1.36 -17.75
CA ASN A 16 35.43 -1.05 -17.16
C ASN A 16 35.73 -1.76 -15.84
N LYS A 17 34.73 -2.32 -15.14
CA LYS A 17 34.90 -2.84 -13.76
C LYS A 17 34.57 -4.33 -13.60
N LEU A 18 33.94 -4.96 -14.59
CA LEU A 18 33.70 -6.40 -14.60
C LEU A 18 34.95 -7.18 -15.05
N ASN A 19 35.59 -7.90 -14.12
CA ASN A 19 36.76 -8.77 -14.36
C ASN A 19 36.39 -10.22 -14.70
N LYS A 20 36.78 -10.71 -15.89
CA LYS A 20 36.49 -12.05 -16.51
C LYS A 20 36.57 -13.28 -15.58
N LYS A 21 35.58 -13.53 -14.72
CA LYS A 21 35.41 -14.74 -13.90
C LYS A 21 33.93 -15.15 -13.86
N SER A 22 33.59 -16.39 -13.51
CA SER A 22 32.22 -16.92 -13.51
C SER A 22 31.20 -16.14 -12.65
N ASP A 23 31.64 -15.39 -11.63
CA ASP A 23 30.80 -14.43 -10.87
C ASP A 23 30.21 -13.31 -11.76
N ILE A 24 30.76 -13.11 -12.96
CA ILE A 24 30.33 -12.08 -13.93
C ILE A 24 28.96 -12.36 -14.49
N GLU A 25 28.64 -13.58 -14.89
CA GLU A 25 27.46 -13.80 -15.75
C GLU A 25 26.17 -13.44 -15.02
N SER A 26 26.05 -13.82 -13.75
CA SER A 26 24.90 -13.42 -12.91
C SER A 26 24.90 -11.91 -12.63
N LEU A 27 26.04 -11.32 -12.28
CA LEU A 27 26.15 -9.89 -11.98
C LEU A 27 25.79 -9.03 -13.19
N GLU A 28 26.35 -9.37 -14.34
CA GLU A 28 26.13 -8.73 -15.62
C GLU A 28 24.68 -8.87 -16.05
N PHE A 29 24.07 -10.05 -15.87
CA PHE A 29 22.64 -10.26 -16.11
C PHE A 29 21.79 -9.31 -15.28
N HIS A 30 21.99 -9.25 -13.97
CA HIS A 30 21.22 -8.37 -13.08
C HIS A 30 21.37 -6.89 -13.48
N LEU A 31 22.58 -6.45 -13.81
CA LEU A 31 22.85 -5.10 -14.28
C LEU A 31 22.16 -4.82 -15.62
N TYR A 32 22.13 -5.78 -16.55
CA TYR A 32 21.43 -5.65 -17.82
C TYR A 32 19.91 -5.56 -17.64
N VAL A 33 19.34 -6.36 -16.74
CA VAL A 33 17.90 -6.30 -16.43
C VAL A 33 17.53 -4.92 -15.89
N ILE A 34 18.23 -4.45 -14.85
CA ILE A 34 17.99 -3.10 -14.29
C ILE A 34 18.12 -2.04 -15.37
N LYS A 35 19.20 -2.09 -16.16
CA LYS A 35 19.40 -1.16 -17.27
C LYS A 35 18.26 -1.21 -18.29
N SER A 36 17.73 -2.39 -18.61
CA SER A 36 16.59 -2.55 -19.53
C SER A 36 15.35 -1.86 -18.99
N ILE A 37 14.99 -2.14 -17.73
CA ILE A 37 13.86 -1.50 -17.04
C ILE A 37 14.00 0.02 -17.05
N LEU A 38 15.20 0.53 -16.74
CA LEU A 38 15.50 1.97 -16.75
C LEU A 38 15.46 2.59 -18.17
N LYS A 39 15.77 1.82 -19.22
CA LYS A 39 15.59 2.29 -20.60
C LYS A 39 14.12 2.36 -20.97
N GLU A 40 13.32 1.37 -20.58
CA GLU A 40 11.87 1.34 -20.77
C GLU A 40 11.17 2.46 -19.99
N SER A 41 11.77 2.93 -18.88
CA SER A 41 11.22 4.06 -18.13
C SER A 41 11.28 5.38 -18.90
N LYS A 42 12.00 5.48 -20.03
CA LYS A 42 12.14 6.74 -20.78
C LYS A 42 11.00 6.89 -21.78
N VAL A 43 10.06 7.81 -21.53
CA VAL A 43 8.87 7.99 -22.39
C VAL A 43 9.03 9.14 -23.41
N GLY A 44 10.13 9.90 -23.32
CA GLY A 44 10.49 10.97 -24.26
C GLY A 44 10.70 12.32 -23.54
N GLY A 45 11.60 13.15 -24.07
CA GLY A 45 11.95 14.42 -23.44
C GLY A 45 12.59 14.22 -22.06
N THR A 46 12.00 14.83 -21.02
CA THR A 46 12.45 14.73 -19.62
C THR A 46 11.54 13.87 -18.75
N GLU A 47 10.48 13.28 -19.32
CA GLU A 47 9.48 12.51 -18.60
C GLU A 47 9.94 11.05 -18.42
N GLU A 48 9.75 10.53 -17.20
CA GLU A 48 10.17 9.19 -16.79
C GLU A 48 8.94 8.42 -16.25
N ASN A 49 8.73 7.18 -16.70
CA ASN A 49 7.66 6.29 -16.23
C ASN A 49 7.99 5.76 -14.83
N ILE A 50 7.30 6.27 -13.83
CA ILE A 50 7.55 5.93 -12.43
C ILE A 50 7.20 4.47 -12.08
N ALA A 51 6.28 3.82 -12.79
CA ALA A 51 5.99 2.40 -12.57
C ALA A 51 7.21 1.51 -12.92
N LYS A 52 7.99 1.90 -13.92
CA LYS A 52 9.27 1.24 -14.25
C LYS A 52 10.35 1.52 -13.21
N ILE A 53 10.30 2.66 -12.54
CA ILE A 53 11.19 2.96 -11.42
C ILE A 53 10.84 2.05 -10.22
N HIS A 54 9.55 1.86 -9.92
CA HIS A 54 9.09 0.87 -8.95
C HIS A 54 9.61 -0.53 -9.30
N GLU A 55 9.40 -0.97 -10.53
CA GLU A 55 9.85 -2.29 -11.02
C GLU A 55 11.37 -2.48 -10.81
N ALA A 56 12.17 -1.44 -11.07
CA ALA A 56 13.62 -1.49 -10.86
C ALA A 56 14.00 -1.61 -9.37
N LEU A 57 13.35 -0.85 -8.48
CA LEU A 57 13.55 -0.95 -7.03
C LEU A 57 13.20 -2.36 -6.54
N HIS A 58 12.02 -2.83 -6.93
CA HIS A 58 11.53 -4.15 -6.55
C HIS A 58 12.47 -5.26 -7.06
N TYR A 59 12.92 -5.16 -8.31
CA TYR A 59 13.89 -6.10 -8.86
C TYR A 59 15.18 -6.15 -8.05
N ILE A 60 15.73 -5.00 -7.69
CA ILE A 60 16.96 -4.93 -6.90
C ILE A 60 16.78 -5.61 -5.54
N GLU A 61 15.68 -5.33 -4.84
CA GLU A 61 15.39 -5.88 -3.52
C GLU A 61 15.27 -7.42 -3.56
N GLY A 62 14.67 -7.97 -4.62
CA GLY A 62 14.49 -9.41 -4.82
C GLY A 62 15.73 -10.20 -5.28
N ILE A 63 16.88 -9.55 -5.53
CA ILE A 63 18.11 -10.26 -5.95
C ILE A 63 18.55 -11.24 -4.86
N LYS A 64 18.75 -12.52 -5.22
CA LYS A 64 19.27 -13.54 -4.31
C LYS A 64 20.74 -13.31 -4.00
N ILE A 65 21.10 -13.38 -2.73
CA ILE A 65 22.44 -13.17 -2.21
C ILE A 65 22.91 -14.38 -1.41
N GLN A 66 24.14 -14.82 -1.69
CA GLN A 66 24.83 -15.84 -0.92
C GLN A 66 25.80 -15.15 0.05
N THR A 67 25.49 -15.22 1.35
CA THR A 67 26.41 -14.73 2.40
C THR A 67 27.61 -15.65 2.53
N LYS A 68 28.74 -15.09 2.99
CA LYS A 68 29.96 -15.89 3.17
C LYS A 68 29.74 -16.94 4.26
N PRO A 69 30.18 -18.19 4.05
CA PRO A 69 30.22 -19.17 5.12
C PRO A 69 31.10 -18.67 6.26
N SER A 70 30.62 -18.89 7.49
CA SER A 70 31.37 -18.61 8.71
C SER A 70 31.82 -19.93 9.34
N PHE A 71 32.71 -19.87 10.33
CA PHE A 71 33.22 -21.06 11.01
C PHE A 71 32.12 -21.92 11.67
N PHE A 72 30.93 -21.36 11.90
CA PHE A 72 29.78 -22.02 12.55
C PHE A 72 28.53 -22.09 11.66
N SER A 73 28.59 -21.62 10.41
CA SER A 73 27.44 -21.62 9.52
C SER A 73 27.86 -21.77 8.06
N ASP A 74 27.25 -22.73 7.38
CA ASP A 74 27.23 -22.72 5.92
C ASP A 74 26.50 -21.44 5.48
N GLY A 75 27.05 -20.75 4.48
CA GLY A 75 26.56 -19.42 4.08
C GLY A 75 25.04 -19.42 3.89
N LYS A 76 24.35 -18.44 4.47
CA LYS A 76 22.90 -18.27 4.35
C LYS A 76 22.56 -17.68 2.98
N LEU A 77 21.56 -18.27 2.30
CA LEU A 77 20.89 -17.64 1.18
C LEU A 77 19.92 -16.59 1.72
N THR A 78 20.05 -15.36 1.23
CA THR A 78 19.28 -14.18 1.64
C THR A 78 18.86 -13.39 0.40
N THR A 79 18.12 -12.30 0.58
CA THR A 79 17.85 -11.32 -0.48
C THR A 79 18.75 -10.09 -0.33
N MET A 80 18.85 -9.30 -1.40
CA MET A 80 19.49 -7.99 -1.38
C MET A 80 18.76 -7.07 -0.39
N GLU A 81 17.44 -7.16 -0.34
CA GLU A 81 16.60 -6.49 0.65
C GLU A 81 17.09 -6.67 2.09
N GLU A 82 17.22 -7.93 2.59
CA GLU A 82 17.71 -8.20 3.95
C GLU A 82 19.07 -7.52 4.20
N LEU A 83 19.92 -7.49 3.18
CA LEU A 83 21.24 -6.89 3.26
C LEU A 83 21.18 -5.35 3.25
N LEU A 84 20.35 -4.74 2.40
CA LEU A 84 20.14 -3.29 2.36
C LEU A 84 19.49 -2.80 3.66
N LEU A 85 18.52 -3.54 4.20
CA LEU A 85 17.89 -3.25 5.50
C LEU A 85 18.92 -3.23 6.63
N SER A 86 19.83 -4.22 6.66
CA SER A 86 20.90 -4.27 7.67
C SER A 86 21.87 -3.09 7.60
N HIS A 87 21.93 -2.40 6.45
CA HIS A 87 22.71 -1.19 6.23
C HIS A 87 21.89 0.11 6.41
N GLY A 88 20.64 0.01 6.85
CA GLY A 88 19.77 1.15 7.16
C GLY A 88 19.12 1.80 5.94
N GLU A 89 19.04 1.09 4.80
CA GLU A 89 18.27 1.58 3.67
C GLU A 89 16.75 1.43 3.92
N VAL A 90 15.97 2.33 3.33
CA VAL A 90 14.50 2.23 3.31
C VAL A 90 14.10 1.47 2.06
N LEU A 91 13.17 0.54 2.21
CA LEU A 91 12.80 -0.45 1.20
C LEU A 91 11.34 -0.27 0.78
N LEU A 92 10.92 -1.03 -0.23
CA LEU A 92 9.50 -1.13 -0.56
C LEU A 92 8.71 -1.76 0.61
N PRO A 93 7.42 -1.42 0.75
CA PRO A 93 6.54 -2.03 1.74
C PRO A 93 6.50 -3.55 1.66
N GLU A 94 6.29 -4.23 2.79
CA GLU A 94 6.26 -5.69 2.87
C GLU A 94 5.22 -6.33 1.94
N HIS A 95 4.05 -5.72 1.79
CA HIS A 95 2.97 -6.23 0.95
C HIS A 95 3.33 -6.22 -0.54
N ASP A 96 4.18 -5.29 -0.99
CA ASP A 96 4.65 -5.22 -2.38
C ASP A 96 5.68 -6.31 -2.72
N LYS A 97 6.17 -7.07 -1.72
CA LYS A 97 7.16 -8.14 -1.87
C LYS A 97 6.54 -9.51 -2.18
N SER A 98 5.21 -9.60 -2.19
CA SER A 98 4.48 -10.86 -2.37
C SER A 98 4.49 -11.38 -3.82
N PHE A 99 4.95 -10.57 -4.78
CA PHE A 99 5.01 -10.90 -6.19
C PHE A 99 6.42 -10.69 -6.77
N LEU A 100 6.76 -11.38 -7.86
CA LEU A 100 8.07 -11.22 -8.50
C LEU A 100 8.01 -10.10 -9.56
N PRO A 101 9.09 -9.30 -9.73
CA PRO A 101 9.20 -8.35 -10.83
C PRO A 101 9.06 -9.04 -12.20
N LEU A 102 8.39 -8.38 -13.13
CA LEU A 102 7.96 -8.96 -14.42
C LEU A 102 9.11 -9.44 -15.28
N THR A 103 10.24 -8.75 -15.24
CA THR A 103 11.39 -9.03 -16.10
C THR A 103 12.09 -10.36 -15.81
N VAL A 104 11.64 -11.12 -14.80
CA VAL A 104 12.34 -12.30 -14.24
C VAL A 104 11.55 -13.60 -14.31
N LEU A 105 10.33 -13.58 -14.85
CA LEU A 105 9.40 -14.73 -14.81
C LEU A 105 9.98 -16.04 -15.40
N HIS A 106 11.09 -15.98 -16.14
CA HIS A 106 11.66 -17.14 -16.84
C HIS A 106 13.16 -17.39 -16.60
N TYR A 107 13.82 -16.69 -15.67
CA TYR A 107 15.26 -16.90 -15.41
C TYR A 107 15.59 -16.83 -13.92
N ASN A 108 16.24 -17.87 -13.39
CA ASN A 108 16.68 -17.95 -12.00
C ASN A 108 18.22 -17.87 -11.94
N PRO A 109 18.80 -16.65 -12.04
CA PRO A 109 20.25 -16.48 -12.03
C PRO A 109 20.86 -17.01 -10.73
N ALA A 110 22.12 -17.42 -10.78
CA ALA A 110 22.83 -17.88 -9.60
C ALA A 110 22.90 -16.76 -8.54
N PRO A 111 22.76 -17.08 -7.23
CA PRO A 111 22.85 -16.08 -6.18
C PRO A 111 24.15 -15.28 -6.23
N LEU A 112 24.06 -13.98 -6.01
CA LEU A 112 25.22 -13.11 -6.04
C LEU A 112 26.00 -13.15 -4.71
N PRO A 113 27.33 -13.04 -4.73
CA PRO A 113 28.10 -12.83 -3.50
C PRO A 113 27.73 -11.52 -2.79
N GLU A 114 27.70 -11.55 -1.46
CA GLU A 114 27.39 -10.40 -0.58
C GLU A 114 28.16 -9.10 -0.91
N LYS A 115 29.38 -9.21 -1.46
CA LYS A 115 30.21 -8.06 -1.88
C LYS A 115 29.51 -7.14 -2.88
N HIS A 116 28.53 -7.64 -3.63
CA HIS A 116 27.85 -6.88 -4.68
C HIS A 116 26.77 -5.93 -4.16
N HIS A 117 26.40 -5.99 -2.87
CA HIS A 117 25.44 -5.04 -2.30
C HIS A 117 25.84 -3.58 -2.50
N LYS A 118 27.15 -3.28 -2.53
CA LYS A 118 27.62 -1.91 -2.76
C LYS A 118 27.19 -1.36 -4.12
N ILE A 119 27.14 -2.21 -5.14
CA ILE A 119 26.75 -1.82 -6.50
C ILE A 119 25.24 -1.58 -6.53
N PHE A 120 24.47 -2.56 -6.07
CA PHE A 120 23.01 -2.50 -6.13
C PHE A 120 22.42 -1.50 -5.14
N GLY A 121 22.98 -1.37 -3.94
CA GLY A 121 22.63 -0.32 -2.97
C GLY A 121 22.94 1.07 -3.51
N THR A 122 24.04 1.26 -4.25
CA THR A 122 24.29 2.57 -4.91
C THR A 122 23.21 2.89 -5.95
N ILE A 123 22.79 1.90 -6.75
CA ILE A 123 21.73 2.06 -7.75
C ILE A 123 20.39 2.34 -7.06
N HIS A 124 20.04 1.53 -6.05
CA HIS A 124 18.80 1.65 -5.27
C HIS A 124 18.68 3.01 -4.58
N ALA A 125 19.70 3.41 -3.83
CA ALA A 125 19.75 4.72 -3.18
C ALA A 125 19.66 5.87 -4.19
N SER A 126 20.23 5.73 -5.39
CA SER A 126 20.13 6.74 -6.45
C SER A 126 18.71 6.85 -7.01
N LEU A 127 18.05 5.72 -7.27
CA LEU A 127 16.64 5.69 -7.69
C LEU A 127 15.76 6.36 -6.63
N ARG A 128 15.93 5.97 -5.36
CA ARG A 128 15.17 6.58 -4.26
C ARG A 128 15.39 8.08 -4.15
N PHE A 129 16.65 8.52 -4.18
CA PHE A 129 16.99 9.94 -4.09
C PHE A 129 16.34 10.77 -5.21
N TYR A 130 16.37 10.27 -6.45
CA TYR A 130 15.85 11.00 -7.61
C TYR A 130 14.33 11.00 -7.72
N PHE A 131 13.66 9.98 -7.16
CA PHE A 131 12.21 9.78 -7.25
C PHE A 131 11.47 9.90 -5.91
N LYS A 132 12.13 10.37 -4.85
CA LYS A 132 11.56 10.55 -3.50
C LYS A 132 10.21 11.25 -3.42
N GLU A 133 9.88 12.11 -4.39
CA GLU A 133 8.60 12.82 -4.42
C GLU A 133 7.40 11.91 -4.75
N HIS A 134 7.68 10.76 -5.35
CA HIS A 134 6.71 9.72 -5.69
C HIS A 134 6.66 8.60 -4.65
N LEU A 135 7.65 8.46 -3.76
CA LEU A 135 7.71 7.36 -2.79
C LEU A 135 6.84 7.69 -1.56
N GLN A 136 5.58 7.27 -1.61
CA GLN A 136 4.60 7.55 -0.55
C GLN A 136 4.88 6.70 0.70
N TYR A 137 5.38 5.47 0.53
CA TYR A 137 5.70 4.59 1.64
C TYR A 137 6.70 5.18 2.65
N GLU A 138 7.65 6.02 2.21
CA GLU A 138 8.59 6.69 3.13
C GLU A 138 7.86 7.68 4.06
N ARG A 139 6.82 8.34 3.53
CA ARG A 139 5.98 9.26 4.30
C ARG A 139 5.07 8.49 5.22
N ASP A 140 4.48 7.40 4.75
CA ASP A 140 3.57 6.56 5.52
C ASP A 140 4.31 5.92 6.71
N GLU A 141 5.51 5.38 6.49
CA GLU A 141 6.38 4.90 7.57
C GLU A 141 6.72 6.01 8.57
N SER A 142 7.06 7.21 8.10
CA SER A 142 7.35 8.35 8.96
C SER A 142 6.11 8.77 9.78
N ASN A 143 4.93 8.73 9.17
CA ASN A 143 3.66 9.00 9.84
C ASN A 143 3.38 7.94 10.91
N LEU A 144 3.57 6.65 10.60
CA LEU A 144 3.41 5.56 11.56
C LEU A 144 4.40 5.67 12.73
N LYS A 145 5.68 5.97 12.47
CA LYS A 145 6.74 6.09 13.50
C LYS A 145 6.55 7.32 14.39
N SER A 146 6.01 8.42 13.86
CA SER A 146 5.78 9.66 14.61
C SER A 146 4.54 9.61 15.51
N ASN A 147 3.56 8.75 15.19
CA ASN A 147 2.37 8.57 15.99
C ASN A 147 2.64 7.71 17.23
N LYS A 148 2.49 8.33 18.41
CA LYS A 148 2.54 7.62 19.70
C LYS A 148 1.12 7.26 20.13
N PHE A 149 0.76 6.00 19.90
CA PHE A 149 -0.54 5.49 20.33
C PHE A 149 -0.55 5.28 21.86
N PRO A 150 -1.55 5.81 22.58
CA PRO A 150 -1.77 5.47 23.98
C PRO A 150 -2.17 3.99 24.09
N LYS A 151 -2.22 3.47 25.32
CA LYS A 151 -2.69 2.11 25.56
C LYS A 151 -4.13 1.96 25.03
N ALA A 152 -4.37 0.93 24.22
CA ALA A 152 -5.71 0.60 23.76
C ALA A 152 -6.63 0.29 24.95
N ALA A 153 -7.83 0.89 24.94
CA ALA A 153 -8.91 0.51 25.83
C ALA A 153 -9.47 -0.85 25.41
N TRP A 154 -9.67 -1.04 24.11
CA TRP A 154 -10.04 -2.32 23.50
C TRP A 154 -9.67 -2.34 22.01
N SER A 155 -9.61 -3.56 21.46
CA SER A 155 -9.49 -3.79 20.01
C SER A 155 -10.51 -4.85 19.59
N PHE A 156 -11.10 -4.66 18.41
CA PHE A 156 -12.08 -5.54 17.82
C PHE A 156 -11.69 -5.85 16.38
N SER A 157 -11.73 -7.12 16.01
CA SER A 157 -11.49 -7.57 14.65
C SER A 157 -12.79 -8.07 14.06
N TYR A 158 -13.27 -7.37 13.02
CA TYR A 158 -14.27 -7.91 12.13
C TYR A 158 -13.59 -8.95 11.25
N LEU A 159 -14.08 -10.19 11.33
CA LEU A 159 -13.63 -11.30 10.51
C LEU A 159 -14.84 -11.80 9.71
N PRO A 160 -14.62 -12.34 8.51
CA PRO A 160 -15.64 -13.14 7.84
C PRO A 160 -16.14 -14.27 8.77
N GLU A 161 -17.41 -14.66 8.65
CA GLU A 161 -17.94 -15.85 9.32
C GLU A 161 -17.28 -17.12 8.75
N GLU A 162 -17.39 -18.27 9.43
CA GLU A 162 -16.63 -19.50 9.09
C GLU A 162 -16.80 -19.98 7.64
N ASP A 163 -17.92 -19.63 7.00
CA ASP A 163 -18.27 -19.99 5.62
C ASP A 163 -18.29 -18.77 4.65
N GLU A 164 -17.89 -17.59 5.10
CA GLU A 164 -17.92 -16.36 4.31
C GLU A 164 -16.50 -15.91 3.92
N GLU A 165 -16.36 -15.34 2.73
CA GLU A 165 -15.09 -14.74 2.28
C GLU A 165 -15.02 -13.24 2.59
N GLU A 166 -16.12 -12.64 3.09
CA GLU A 166 -16.22 -11.21 3.37
C GLU A 166 -16.90 -10.87 4.70
N ILE A 167 -16.69 -9.64 5.18
CA ILE A 167 -17.35 -9.13 6.38
C ILE A 167 -18.77 -8.65 6.06
N LEU A 168 -19.77 -9.38 6.52
CA LEU A 168 -21.20 -9.06 6.35
C LEU A 168 -21.73 -8.14 7.46
N ASN A 169 -21.30 -6.88 7.46
CA ASN A 169 -21.82 -5.83 8.35
C ASN A 169 -22.69 -4.85 7.54
N GLN A 170 -23.88 -4.47 8.01
CA GLN A 170 -24.84 -3.67 7.22
C GLN A 170 -24.25 -2.32 6.73
N PRO A 171 -23.60 -1.48 7.57
CA PRO A 171 -22.83 -0.33 7.10
C PRO A 171 -21.81 -0.64 6.00
N ILE A 172 -21.05 -1.72 6.15
CA ILE A 172 -20.07 -2.16 5.14
C ILE A 172 -20.77 -2.56 3.85
N GLY A 173 -21.84 -3.37 3.91
CA GLY A 173 -22.60 -3.74 2.72
C GLY A 173 -23.22 -2.54 1.98
N LYS A 174 -23.66 -1.50 2.71
CA LYS A 174 -24.10 -0.24 2.08
C LYS A 174 -22.96 0.45 1.34
N TRP A 175 -21.78 0.52 1.95
CA TRP A 175 -20.58 1.08 1.32
C TRP A 175 -20.16 0.29 0.07
N GLN A 176 -20.12 -1.04 0.14
CA GLN A 176 -19.77 -1.90 -0.99
C GLN A 176 -20.72 -1.66 -2.18
N ASN A 177 -22.03 -1.69 -1.94
CA ASN A 177 -23.04 -1.45 -2.97
C ASN A 177 -22.91 -0.07 -3.64
N LEU A 178 -22.54 0.96 -2.87
CA LEU A 178 -22.31 2.30 -3.42
C LEU A 178 -21.09 2.31 -4.35
N LEU A 179 -20.00 1.65 -3.97
CA LEU A 179 -18.75 1.64 -4.74
C LEU A 179 -18.75 0.64 -5.90
N MET A 180 -19.70 -0.30 -5.98
CA MET A 180 -19.89 -1.14 -7.16
C MET A 180 -20.28 -0.33 -8.41
N MET A 181 -20.87 0.85 -8.22
CA MET A 181 -21.20 1.77 -9.31
C MET A 181 -19.99 2.64 -9.67
N LEU A 182 -19.81 2.92 -10.96
CA LEU A 182 -18.78 3.88 -11.38
C LEU A 182 -19.14 5.29 -10.92
N SER A 183 -18.19 6.00 -10.33
CA SER A 183 -18.34 7.41 -9.98
C SER A 183 -18.56 8.26 -11.22
N ASP A 184 -19.53 9.17 -11.16
CA ASP A 184 -19.75 10.19 -12.20
C ASP A 184 -18.61 11.23 -12.28
N THR A 185 -17.64 11.18 -11.35
CA THR A 185 -16.56 12.15 -11.23
C THR A 185 -15.16 11.51 -11.22
N PRO A 186 -14.73 10.86 -12.32
CA PRO A 186 -13.42 10.19 -12.40
C PRO A 186 -12.24 11.12 -12.05
N LYS A 187 -12.33 12.40 -12.43
CA LYS A 187 -11.29 13.41 -12.14
C LYS A 187 -10.93 13.54 -10.66
N LYS A 188 -11.87 13.28 -9.74
CA LYS A 188 -11.59 13.35 -8.31
C LYS A 188 -10.67 12.19 -7.86
N ALA A 189 -10.78 11.01 -8.47
CA ALA A 189 -9.91 9.87 -8.15
C ALA A 189 -8.47 10.19 -8.51
N TYR A 190 -8.25 10.78 -9.68
CA TYR A 190 -6.91 11.24 -10.08
C TYR A 190 -6.36 12.33 -9.14
N VAL A 191 -7.22 13.22 -8.64
CA VAL A 191 -6.80 14.21 -7.63
C VAL A 191 -6.32 13.51 -6.36
N ASP A 192 -7.03 12.50 -5.86
CA ASP A 192 -6.63 11.82 -4.62
C ASP A 192 -5.42 10.89 -4.83
N PHE A 193 -5.30 10.22 -5.98
CA PHE A 193 -4.09 9.48 -6.39
C PHE A 193 -2.83 10.35 -6.50
N THR A 194 -2.99 11.64 -6.83
CA THR A 194 -1.87 12.57 -6.92
C THR A 194 -1.53 13.23 -5.57
N ARG A 195 -2.36 13.03 -4.55
CA ARG A 195 -2.19 13.62 -3.21
C ARG A 195 -1.58 12.62 -2.23
N ASP A 196 -2.31 11.56 -1.91
CA ASP A 196 -1.99 10.67 -0.79
C ASP A 196 -2.50 9.22 -0.93
N THR A 197 -3.30 8.91 -1.95
CA THR A 197 -3.64 7.51 -2.27
C THR A 197 -2.57 6.94 -3.19
N SER A 198 -1.78 5.98 -2.71
CA SER A 198 -0.72 5.36 -3.48
C SER A 198 -1.16 4.09 -4.22
N ILE A 199 -0.36 3.74 -5.22
CA ILE A 199 -0.43 2.48 -5.97
C ILE A 199 0.98 1.89 -5.88
N LEU A 200 1.12 0.72 -5.24
CA LEU A 200 2.38 0.04 -4.99
C LEU A 200 3.36 0.96 -4.25
N GLY A 201 2.87 1.62 -3.20
CA GLY A 201 3.62 2.60 -2.41
C GLY A 201 4.04 3.87 -3.16
N MET A 202 3.59 4.08 -4.39
CA MET A 202 3.92 5.26 -5.21
C MET A 202 2.72 6.18 -5.46
N VAL A 203 2.97 7.49 -5.50
CA VAL A 203 1.97 8.51 -5.89
C VAL A 203 2.34 9.15 -7.23
N GLY A 204 1.35 9.30 -8.10
CA GLY A 204 1.49 10.06 -9.34
C GLY A 204 1.67 11.55 -9.07
N LYS A 205 2.25 12.29 -10.02
CA LYS A 205 2.22 13.77 -10.04
C LYS A 205 1.40 14.32 -11.20
N THR A 206 1.06 13.44 -12.14
CA THR A 206 0.21 13.72 -13.29
C THR A 206 -0.77 12.57 -13.50
N GLU A 207 -1.85 12.81 -14.25
CA GLU A 207 -2.79 11.74 -14.60
C GLU A 207 -2.12 10.57 -15.34
N LYS A 208 -1.14 10.88 -16.21
CA LYS A 208 -0.36 9.86 -16.92
C LYS A 208 0.47 8.97 -15.99
N ASP A 209 1.00 9.54 -14.91
CA ASP A 209 1.72 8.74 -13.91
C ASP A 209 0.79 7.77 -13.22
N VAL A 210 -0.42 8.23 -12.88
CA VAL A 210 -1.48 7.40 -12.28
C VAL A 210 -1.86 6.27 -13.25
N ASP A 211 -2.13 6.58 -14.52
CA ASP A 211 -2.46 5.58 -15.53
C ASP A 211 -1.39 4.49 -15.64
N ARG A 212 -0.10 4.88 -15.70
CA ARG A 212 1.01 3.93 -15.78
C ARG A 212 1.15 3.07 -14.53
N LEU A 213 0.89 3.62 -13.35
CA LEU A 213 0.89 2.86 -12.10
C LEU A 213 -0.30 1.88 -12.05
N LEU A 214 -1.49 2.30 -12.46
CA LEU A 214 -2.67 1.44 -12.55
C LEU A 214 -2.48 0.32 -13.59
N ASP A 215 -1.90 0.64 -14.75
CA ASP A 215 -1.57 -0.34 -15.79
C ASP A 215 -0.63 -1.41 -15.22
N TYR A 216 0.39 -0.97 -14.48
CA TYR A 216 1.35 -1.88 -13.85
C TYR A 216 0.71 -2.73 -12.75
N LEU A 217 -0.13 -2.14 -11.89
CA LEU A 217 -0.90 -2.86 -10.87
C LEU A 217 -1.80 -3.95 -11.49
N ILE A 218 -2.59 -3.59 -12.51
CA ILE A 218 -3.47 -4.52 -13.22
C ILE A 218 -2.67 -5.61 -13.92
N PHE A 219 -1.53 -5.27 -14.52
CA PHE A 219 -0.68 -6.25 -15.17
C PHE A 219 -0.15 -7.30 -14.19
N LEU A 220 0.24 -6.89 -12.98
CA LEU A 220 0.77 -7.76 -11.93
C LEU A 220 -0.28 -8.69 -11.29
N SER A 221 -1.56 -8.42 -11.51
CA SER A 221 -2.64 -9.21 -10.94
C SER A 221 -2.92 -10.51 -11.72
N ASP A 222 -3.40 -11.53 -11.00
CA ASP A 222 -3.75 -12.85 -11.53
C ASP A 222 -5.19 -12.91 -12.09
N TYR A 223 -5.90 -11.78 -12.20
CA TYR A 223 -7.19 -11.75 -12.90
C TYR A 223 -7.00 -12.10 -14.38
N LYS A 224 -8.04 -12.64 -15.00
CA LYS A 224 -8.00 -13.00 -16.41
C LYS A 224 -7.91 -11.76 -17.28
N GLU A 225 -7.28 -11.88 -18.45
CA GLU A 225 -7.07 -10.76 -19.37
C GLU A 225 -8.40 -10.10 -19.80
N GLU A 226 -9.45 -10.89 -19.98
CA GLU A 226 -10.79 -10.37 -20.28
C GLU A 226 -11.39 -9.49 -19.17
N ASP A 227 -10.99 -9.70 -17.91
CA ASP A 227 -11.52 -9.00 -16.74
C ASP A 227 -10.71 -7.75 -16.40
N LYS A 228 -9.43 -7.71 -16.79
CA LYS A 228 -8.49 -6.61 -16.48
C LYS A 228 -8.98 -5.25 -16.94
N ALA A 229 -9.67 -5.18 -18.09
CA ALA A 229 -10.24 -3.93 -18.60
C ALA A 229 -11.33 -3.35 -17.68
N MET A 230 -12.13 -4.22 -17.05
CA MET A 230 -13.19 -3.80 -16.14
C MET A 230 -12.61 -3.28 -14.82
N LEU A 231 -11.63 -4.00 -14.26
CA LEU A 231 -10.90 -3.61 -13.06
C LEU A 231 -10.16 -2.28 -13.25
N MET A 232 -9.50 -2.11 -14.39
CA MET A 232 -8.87 -0.85 -14.78
C MET A 232 -9.89 0.29 -14.81
N GLY A 233 -11.02 0.09 -15.50
CA GLY A 233 -12.08 1.09 -15.57
C GLY A 233 -12.61 1.48 -14.20
N TRP A 234 -12.80 0.50 -13.30
CA TRP A 234 -13.22 0.77 -11.93
C TRP A 234 -12.17 1.59 -11.16
N LEU A 235 -10.89 1.20 -11.20
CA LEU A 235 -9.81 1.90 -10.50
C LEU A 235 -9.66 3.35 -10.97
N GLN A 236 -9.77 3.61 -12.27
CA GLN A 236 -9.70 4.98 -12.83
C GLN A 236 -10.85 5.88 -12.35
N ASN A 237 -12.03 5.31 -12.08
CA ASN A 237 -13.21 6.07 -11.66
C ASN A 237 -13.33 6.19 -10.15
N ASN A 238 -13.02 5.11 -9.43
CA ASN A 238 -13.32 4.94 -8.01
C ASN A 238 -12.08 4.74 -7.14
N GLY A 239 -10.97 4.23 -7.69
CA GLY A 239 -9.82 3.77 -6.90
C GLY A 239 -9.17 4.84 -6.01
N GLY A 240 -9.29 6.13 -6.34
CA GLY A 240 -8.78 7.21 -5.49
C GLY A 240 -9.78 7.75 -4.45
N GLN A 241 -11.08 7.42 -4.55
CA GLN A 241 -12.14 8.14 -3.84
C GLN A 241 -12.93 7.24 -2.88
N GLU A 242 -13.32 7.80 -1.72
CA GLU A 242 -14.35 7.24 -0.83
C GLU A 242 -14.11 5.78 -0.36
N ASN A 243 -12.92 5.21 -0.58
CA ASN A 243 -12.59 3.84 -0.18
C ASN A 243 -12.59 3.67 1.34
N ASN A 244 -12.33 4.73 2.10
CA ASN A 244 -12.40 4.75 3.56
C ASN A 244 -13.77 5.20 4.11
N ARG A 245 -14.76 5.49 3.25
CA ARG A 245 -16.06 6.05 3.66
C ARG A 245 -16.91 5.08 4.49
N PHE A 246 -16.59 3.79 4.50
CA PHE A 246 -17.17 2.83 5.43
C PHE A 246 -16.98 3.24 6.89
N ILE A 247 -15.90 3.97 7.22
CA ILE A 247 -15.63 4.47 8.58
C ILE A 247 -16.76 5.39 9.04
N ASP A 248 -17.16 6.33 8.17
CA ASP A 248 -18.23 7.26 8.46
C ASP A 248 -19.56 6.54 8.60
N LEU A 249 -19.82 5.53 7.76
CA LEU A 249 -21.04 4.72 7.85
C LEU A 249 -21.12 3.90 9.14
N LEU A 250 -20.00 3.36 9.63
CA LEU A 250 -19.92 2.65 10.92
C LEU A 250 -20.18 3.60 12.10
N LEU A 251 -19.63 4.82 12.05
CA LEU A 251 -19.84 5.83 13.09
C LEU A 251 -21.29 6.35 13.07
N MET A 252 -21.83 6.63 11.89
CA MET A 252 -23.19 7.11 11.72
C MET A 252 -24.25 6.06 12.13
N SER A 253 -23.93 4.76 11.99
CA SER A 253 -24.81 3.70 12.50
C SER A 253 -24.74 3.54 14.03
N GLY A 254 -23.85 4.27 14.69
CA GLY A 254 -23.64 4.21 16.13
C GLY A 254 -23.03 2.89 16.59
N GLU A 255 -22.23 2.23 15.75
CA GLU A 255 -21.66 0.90 16.01
C GLU A 255 -20.81 0.89 17.31
N TYR A 256 -20.14 2.01 17.61
CA TYR A 256 -19.27 2.17 18.78
C TYR A 256 -19.89 3.04 19.89
N THR A 257 -21.16 3.43 19.74
CA THR A 257 -21.84 4.44 20.59
C THR A 257 -23.26 4.01 20.96
N HIS A 258 -23.56 2.70 20.98
CA HIS A 258 -24.88 2.15 21.29
C HIS A 258 -26.03 2.74 20.44
N GLY A 259 -25.79 2.89 19.13
CA GLY A 259 -26.78 3.40 18.19
C GLY A 259 -26.95 4.92 18.21
N VAL A 260 -26.14 5.65 18.99
CA VAL A 260 -26.08 7.12 18.92
C VAL A 260 -25.29 7.52 17.67
N LEU A 261 -25.92 8.26 16.76
CA LEU A 261 -25.26 8.76 15.55
C LEU A 261 -24.00 9.55 15.91
N THR A 262 -22.90 9.17 15.28
CA THR A 262 -21.58 9.78 15.48
C THR A 262 -21.00 10.20 14.14
N ASP A 263 -20.49 11.41 14.05
CA ASP A 263 -19.80 11.91 12.86
C ASP A 263 -18.29 11.96 13.13
N ASN A 264 -17.48 11.55 12.15
CA ASN A 264 -16.03 11.72 12.18
C ASN A 264 -15.70 13.17 11.79
N CYS A 265 -15.12 13.96 12.70
CA CYS A 265 -14.88 15.39 12.44
C CYS A 265 -13.44 15.66 11.99
N TYR A 266 -12.47 15.00 12.61
CA TYR A 266 -11.07 15.10 12.22
C TYR A 266 -10.39 13.75 12.30
N SER A 267 -9.78 13.36 11.18
CA SER A 267 -9.02 12.15 11.03
C SER A 267 -7.75 12.40 10.24
N GLN A 268 -6.82 11.45 10.37
CA GLN A 268 -5.59 11.39 9.60
C GLN A 268 -5.47 9.99 9.00
N CYS A 269 -5.24 9.94 7.68
CA CYS A 269 -4.85 8.71 7.00
C CYS A 269 -3.35 8.50 7.20
N LEU A 270 -2.97 7.33 7.72
CA LEU A 270 -1.56 6.91 7.84
C LEU A 270 -1.11 6.09 6.63
N LEU A 271 -2.04 5.35 6.01
CA LEU A 271 -1.81 4.50 4.86
C LEU A 271 -3.09 4.47 4.01
N MET A 272 -2.94 4.63 2.70
CA MET A 272 -3.97 4.42 1.68
C MET A 272 -3.28 3.92 0.42
N ASP A 273 -3.16 2.61 0.26
CA ASP A 273 -2.32 2.02 -0.79
C ASP A 273 -3.00 0.86 -1.51
N TRP A 274 -3.00 0.90 -2.84
CA TRP A 274 -3.39 -0.22 -3.70
C TRP A 274 -2.17 -1.07 -4.04
N CYS A 275 -2.24 -2.36 -3.75
CA CYS A 275 -1.16 -3.29 -3.96
C CYS A 275 -1.65 -4.65 -4.47
N ILE A 276 -0.72 -5.59 -4.64
CA ILE A 276 -1.03 -6.99 -4.96
C ILE A 276 -0.75 -7.85 -3.74
N GLU A 277 -1.73 -8.66 -3.36
CA GLU A 277 -1.57 -9.73 -2.38
C GLU A 277 -2.21 -11.01 -2.91
N ASN A 278 -1.46 -12.12 -2.91
CA ASN A 278 -1.91 -13.42 -3.43
C ASN A 278 -2.52 -13.33 -4.85
N GLY A 279 -1.93 -12.50 -5.71
CA GLY A 279 -2.39 -12.29 -7.09
C GLY A 279 -3.61 -11.37 -7.22
N LYS A 280 -4.19 -10.88 -6.12
CA LYS A 280 -5.39 -10.02 -6.13
C LYS A 280 -5.04 -8.58 -5.85
N ILE A 281 -5.86 -7.66 -6.36
CA ILE A 281 -5.70 -6.22 -6.10
C ILE A 281 -6.34 -5.91 -4.76
N VAL A 282 -5.55 -5.33 -3.86
CA VAL A 282 -5.92 -5.08 -2.47
C VAL A 282 -5.62 -3.63 -2.10
N PHE A 283 -6.58 -2.96 -1.48
CA PHE A 283 -6.41 -1.67 -0.84
C PHE A 283 -6.19 -1.83 0.66
N ASN A 284 -5.01 -1.40 1.12
CA ASN A 284 -4.65 -1.33 2.52
C ASN A 284 -4.90 0.09 3.05
N CYS A 285 -5.67 0.20 4.12
CA CYS A 285 -6.11 1.48 4.69
C CYS A 285 -5.86 1.52 6.20
N ASP A 286 -5.25 2.60 6.69
CA ASP A 286 -5.03 2.86 8.11
C ASP A 286 -5.40 4.31 8.44
N VAL A 287 -6.45 4.50 9.23
CA VAL A 287 -7.03 5.82 9.54
C VAL A 287 -7.17 5.99 11.04
N ILE A 288 -6.69 7.12 11.55
CA ILE A 288 -6.88 7.56 12.93
C ILE A 288 -7.98 8.62 12.97
N SER A 289 -8.97 8.45 13.83
CA SER A 289 -9.91 9.51 14.22
C SER A 289 -9.45 10.18 15.51
N TYR A 290 -9.36 11.50 15.51
CA TYR A 290 -8.97 12.31 16.67
C TYR A 290 -10.14 13.04 17.32
N THR A 291 -11.15 13.40 16.52
CA THR A 291 -12.34 14.07 17.02
C THR A 291 -13.59 13.54 16.34
N VAL A 292 -14.66 13.44 17.12
CA VAL A 292 -15.97 12.96 16.68
C VAL A 292 -17.06 13.88 17.23
N GLN A 293 -18.20 13.94 16.57
CA GLN A 293 -19.39 14.60 17.09
C GLN A 293 -20.38 13.55 17.59
N ILE A 294 -20.79 13.64 18.85
CA ILE A 294 -21.76 12.73 19.48
C ILE A 294 -22.83 13.60 20.13
N ASN A 295 -24.10 13.37 19.78
CA ASN A 295 -25.24 14.17 20.28
C ASN A 295 -25.08 15.69 20.04
N GLY A 296 -24.47 16.08 18.92
CA GLY A 296 -24.25 17.48 18.59
C GLY A 296 -23.01 18.11 19.24
N GLU A 297 -22.38 17.45 20.21
CA GLU A 297 -21.18 17.93 20.89
C GLU A 297 -19.91 17.39 20.23
N LEU A 298 -18.93 18.25 20.01
CA LEU A 298 -17.61 17.85 19.52
C LEU A 298 -16.79 17.26 20.67
N LYS A 299 -16.25 16.06 20.48
CA LYS A 299 -15.51 15.31 21.51
C LYS A 299 -14.12 14.90 21.04
N ALA A 300 -13.19 14.91 21.98
CA ALA A 300 -11.82 14.45 21.81
C ALA A 300 -11.38 13.54 22.96
N ASN A 301 -10.38 12.70 22.74
CA ASN A 301 -9.80 11.88 23.80
C ASN A 301 -8.83 12.70 24.67
N ASP A 302 -9.09 12.74 25.98
CA ASP A 302 -8.12 13.17 27.00
C ASP A 302 -7.86 12.01 27.96
N LYS A 303 -6.66 11.41 27.84
CA LYS A 303 -6.16 10.35 28.73
C LYS A 303 -7.10 9.15 28.92
N GLY A 304 -7.86 8.79 27.88
CA GLY A 304 -8.73 7.62 27.88
C GLY A 304 -10.21 7.91 28.15
N SER A 305 -10.60 9.19 28.17
CA SER A 305 -11.99 9.64 28.28
C SER A 305 -12.31 10.72 27.25
N LEU A 306 -13.54 10.74 26.77
CA LEU A 306 -14.06 11.75 25.85
C LEU A 306 -14.45 13.01 26.61
N ILE A 307 -13.84 14.12 26.22
CA ILE A 307 -14.16 15.47 26.72
C ILE A 307 -14.81 16.28 25.59
N VAL A 308 -15.72 17.18 25.96
CA VAL A 308 -16.24 18.17 25.02
C VAL A 308 -15.15 19.21 24.74
N ILE A 309 -15.00 19.58 23.48
CA ILE A 309 -14.03 20.58 23.03
C ILE A 309 -14.69 21.64 22.17
N GLU A 310 -14.06 22.81 22.08
CA GLU A 310 -14.49 23.86 21.17
C GLU A 310 -14.02 23.57 19.72
N PRO A 311 -14.73 24.08 18.69
CA PRO A 311 -14.39 23.82 17.29
C PRO A 311 -12.96 24.19 16.89
N GLU A 312 -12.38 25.23 17.48
CA GLU A 312 -11.03 25.71 17.19
C GLU A 312 -9.95 24.70 17.63
N GLU A 313 -10.27 23.82 18.56
CA GLU A 313 -9.37 22.82 19.11
C GLU A 313 -9.34 21.53 18.28
N MET A 314 -10.27 21.36 17.33
CA MET A 314 -10.49 20.12 16.59
C MET A 314 -9.21 19.54 15.96
N LYS A 315 -8.35 20.41 15.40
CA LYS A 315 -7.13 20.02 14.66
C LYS A 315 -5.85 20.07 15.49
N THR A 316 -5.92 20.53 16.74
CA THR A 316 -4.75 20.63 17.62
C THR A 316 -4.62 19.43 18.56
N ARG A 317 -5.66 18.58 18.62
CA ARG A 317 -5.66 17.34 19.40
C ARG A 317 -4.86 16.25 18.69
N SER A 318 -4.00 15.58 19.46
CA SER A 318 -3.09 14.53 18.98
C SER A 318 -3.32 13.18 19.65
N THR A 319 -4.21 13.10 20.65
CA THR A 319 -4.58 11.82 21.27
C THR A 319 -5.68 11.17 20.43
N PRO A 320 -5.43 9.99 19.85
CA PRO A 320 -6.42 9.32 19.01
C PRO A 320 -7.62 8.85 19.82
N ILE A 321 -8.80 8.78 19.19
CA ILE A 321 -10.02 8.16 19.72
C ILE A 321 -10.11 6.73 19.21
N LEU A 322 -10.12 6.57 17.89
CA LEU A 322 -10.23 5.29 17.19
C LEU A 322 -9.12 5.18 16.14
N ARG A 323 -8.67 3.96 15.88
CA ARG A 323 -7.88 3.61 14.70
C ARG A 323 -8.57 2.49 13.95
N PHE A 324 -8.70 2.67 12.64
CA PHE A 324 -9.29 1.72 11.71
C PHE A 324 -8.19 1.21 10.79
N GLN A 325 -8.03 -0.11 10.73
CA GLN A 325 -7.08 -0.76 9.83
C GLN A 325 -7.88 -1.75 8.98
N ALA A 326 -8.01 -1.47 7.70
CA ALA A 326 -8.84 -2.21 6.79
C ALA A 326 -8.06 -2.75 5.60
N LYS A 327 -8.52 -3.90 5.11
CA LYS A 327 -8.07 -4.52 3.88
C LYS A 327 -9.27 -4.78 2.99
N ILE A 328 -9.25 -4.20 1.81
CA ILE A 328 -10.32 -4.29 0.81
C ILE A 328 -9.76 -4.96 -0.43
N GLN A 329 -10.31 -6.10 -0.81
CA GLN A 329 -9.94 -6.83 -2.03
C GLN A 329 -10.91 -6.51 -3.15
N LEU A 330 -10.44 -6.30 -4.37
CA LEU A 330 -11.34 -6.20 -5.52
C LEU A 330 -11.76 -7.60 -5.97
N GLU A 331 -13.05 -7.82 -6.11
CA GLU A 331 -13.59 -9.02 -6.73
C GLU A 331 -14.49 -8.64 -7.90
N LEU A 332 -14.81 -9.63 -8.72
CA LEU A 332 -15.86 -9.50 -9.72
C LEU A 332 -17.12 -10.13 -9.14
N THR A 333 -18.28 -9.57 -9.49
CA THR A 333 -19.57 -10.22 -9.21
C THR A 333 -19.67 -11.57 -9.91
N GLU A 334 -20.55 -12.47 -9.45
CA GLU A 334 -20.68 -13.83 -10.02
C GLU A 334 -20.98 -13.86 -11.53
N ASP A 335 -21.63 -12.80 -12.04
CA ASP A 335 -21.92 -12.60 -13.46
C ASP A 335 -20.78 -11.92 -14.23
N ASN A 336 -19.68 -11.59 -13.55
CA ASN A 336 -18.55 -10.81 -14.05
C ASN A 336 -18.94 -9.49 -14.72
N LEU A 337 -20.05 -8.87 -14.29
CA LEU A 337 -20.51 -7.60 -14.87
C LEU A 337 -20.02 -6.37 -14.10
N LEU A 338 -19.67 -6.52 -12.83
CA LEU A 338 -19.28 -5.42 -11.95
C LEU A 338 -18.06 -5.79 -11.11
N VAL A 339 -17.29 -4.75 -10.74
CA VAL A 339 -16.25 -4.85 -9.71
C VAL A 339 -16.89 -4.60 -8.36
N LYS A 340 -16.68 -5.52 -7.43
CA LYS A 340 -17.12 -5.46 -6.03
C LYS A 340 -15.90 -5.24 -5.13
N PRO A 341 -15.79 -4.09 -4.44
CA PRO A 341 -14.83 -3.97 -3.35
C PRO A 341 -15.31 -4.80 -2.15
N THR A 342 -14.48 -5.71 -1.68
CA THR A 342 -14.79 -6.71 -0.67
C THR A 342 -13.95 -6.47 0.58
N MET A 343 -14.58 -6.18 1.72
CA MET A 343 -13.88 -6.00 2.98
C MET A 343 -13.49 -7.37 3.54
N VAL A 344 -12.21 -7.74 3.43
CA VAL A 344 -11.70 -9.05 3.88
C VAL A 344 -11.12 -8.99 5.31
N ASN A 345 -10.75 -7.80 5.78
CA ASN A 345 -10.30 -7.59 7.13
C ASN A 345 -10.59 -6.17 7.61
N LEU A 346 -11.07 -6.02 8.84
CA LEU A 346 -11.19 -4.71 9.49
C LEU A 346 -10.88 -4.86 10.99
N ASN A 347 -9.82 -4.19 11.44
CA ASN A 347 -9.49 -4.05 12.85
C ASN A 347 -9.79 -2.64 13.32
N VAL A 348 -10.46 -2.53 14.46
CA VAL A 348 -10.81 -1.26 15.09
C VAL A 348 -10.26 -1.25 16.49
N THR A 349 -9.49 -0.22 16.83
CA THR A 349 -8.91 -0.04 18.16
C THR A 349 -9.43 1.25 18.76
N SER A 350 -9.99 1.18 19.96
CA SER A 350 -10.33 2.35 20.76
C SER A 350 -9.24 2.67 21.76
N PHE A 351 -8.99 3.96 21.93
CA PHE A 351 -8.08 4.53 22.90
C PHE A 351 -8.81 5.24 24.04
N THR A 352 -10.14 5.13 24.10
CA THR A 352 -11.01 5.65 25.15
C THR A 352 -11.93 4.56 25.70
N ASN A 353 -12.22 4.62 27.00
CA ASN A 353 -13.14 3.68 27.66
C ASN A 353 -14.61 4.06 27.47
N ASP A 354 -14.90 5.24 26.92
CA ASP A 354 -16.26 5.76 26.76
C ASP A 354 -16.95 5.27 25.48
N LEU A 355 -16.18 4.66 24.58
CA LEU A 355 -16.71 4.00 23.38
C LEU A 355 -16.91 2.51 23.65
N PHE A 356 -17.95 1.97 23.03
CA PHE A 356 -18.37 0.60 23.25
C PHE A 356 -17.63 -0.35 22.33
N LEU A 357 -17.15 -1.45 22.92
CA LEU A 357 -16.70 -2.61 22.18
C LEU A 357 -17.94 -3.20 21.46
N PRO A 358 -17.92 -3.32 20.12
CA PRO A 358 -19.02 -3.96 19.41
C PRO A 358 -19.26 -5.37 19.95
N GLU A 359 -20.51 -5.75 20.10
CA GLU A 359 -20.85 -7.15 20.28
C GLU A 359 -20.47 -7.89 18.99
N LYS A 360 -19.96 -9.12 19.09
CA LYS A 360 -19.99 -10.05 17.94
C LYS A 360 -21.47 -10.29 17.63
N LYS A 361 -22.10 -9.41 16.83
CA LYS A 361 -23.54 -9.50 16.57
C LYS A 361 -23.84 -10.88 15.97
N PRO A 362 -24.95 -11.52 16.37
CA PRO A 362 -25.39 -12.77 15.79
C PRO A 362 -25.75 -12.57 14.32
N THR A 363 -25.42 -13.60 13.54
CA THR A 363 -25.77 -13.84 12.14
C THR A 363 -27.12 -13.24 11.79
N VAL A 364 -27.18 -12.51 10.69
CA VAL A 364 -28.44 -12.07 10.08
C VAL A 364 -29.25 -13.33 9.76
N THR A 365 -30.21 -13.71 10.61
CA THR A 365 -31.25 -14.65 10.19
C THR A 365 -32.07 -13.95 9.11
N SER A 366 -31.73 -14.26 7.86
CA SER A 366 -32.61 -14.16 6.71
C SER A 366 -34.00 -14.67 7.11
N THR A 367 -34.95 -13.77 7.29
CA THR A 367 -36.36 -14.11 7.16
C THR A 367 -36.70 -13.97 5.68
N LEU A 368 -36.95 -15.13 5.08
CA LEU A 368 -37.52 -15.39 3.76
C LEU A 368 -38.65 -14.43 3.36
#